data_AF-A0LN65-F1
#
_entry.id   AF-A0LN65-F1
#
_cell.length_a   1.000
_cell.length_b   1.000
_cell.length_c   1.000
_cell.angle_alpha   90.00
_cell.angle_beta   90.00
_cell.angle_gamma   90.00
#
_symmetry.space_group_name_H-M   'P 1'
#
loop_
_entity.id
_entity.type
_entity.pdbx_description
1 polymer ?
#
loop_
_entity_poly.entity_id
_entity_poly.type
_entity_poly.pdbx_seq_one_letter_code
_entity_poly.pdbx_strand_id
1 'polypeptide(L)'
;MNPVNRTMPSEIQDFYDRCTTGLANQDDTQACISFVKAELPRLLLNKALFVGLMENIVNRQGYPDAKRPTVFDNEIPLFVHPDGLFSLRLYLWGPEEFTYPHDHNSWGVLGAVSPGFEVINYRREDDGSREGFARLSESERFLLGAGETCHTLPFDDGIHITGNPDDSAVLSLNFYGRVLPRGYLYRFNIHKQRAYRVYPPRRKKEILAGQALEFLRRGL
;
A
#
# COMPACT_ATOMS: atom_id res chain seq x y z
N MET A 1 -28.55 -5.57 17.04
CA MET A 1 -27.67 -4.92 16.04
C MET A 1 -27.38 -5.95 14.97
N ASN A 2 -27.84 -5.71 13.73
CA ASN A 2 -27.69 -6.68 12.64
C ASN A 2 -26.20 -7.02 12.41
N PRO A 3 -25.84 -8.30 12.23
CA PRO A 3 -24.51 -8.65 11.76
C PRO A 3 -24.43 -8.13 10.33
N VAL A 4 -23.81 -6.96 10.19
CA VAL A 4 -23.69 -6.33 8.89
C VAL A 4 -22.99 -7.31 7.97
N ASN A 5 -23.64 -7.68 6.87
CA ASN A 5 -23.17 -8.66 5.92
C ASN A 5 -21.77 -8.26 5.41
N ARG A 6 -20.71 -8.89 5.94
CA ARG A 6 -19.29 -8.56 5.65
C ARG A 6 -18.77 -9.29 4.41
N THR A 7 -19.66 -9.81 3.58
CA THR A 7 -19.28 -10.64 2.45
C THR A 7 -18.51 -9.81 1.44
N MET A 8 -17.32 -10.30 1.07
CA MET A 8 -16.51 -9.70 0.03
C MET A 8 -17.30 -9.68 -1.29
N PRO A 9 -17.36 -8.54 -2.00
CA PRO A 9 -18.00 -8.47 -3.32
C PRO A 9 -17.45 -9.55 -4.28
N SER A 10 -18.31 -10.11 -5.12
CA SER A 10 -17.97 -11.17 -6.07
C SER A 10 -16.80 -10.81 -6.98
N GLU A 11 -16.70 -9.55 -7.40
CA GLU A 11 -15.65 -9.09 -8.30
C GLU A 11 -14.27 -9.12 -7.63
N ILE A 12 -14.21 -8.78 -6.34
CA ILE A 12 -12.99 -8.86 -5.54
C ILE A 12 -12.64 -10.33 -5.26
N GLN A 13 -13.64 -11.17 -4.98
CA GLN A 13 -13.46 -12.61 -4.80
C GLN A 13 -12.91 -13.28 -6.08
N ASP A 14 -13.49 -12.98 -7.23
CA ASP A 14 -13.03 -13.48 -8.53
C ASP A 14 -11.59 -13.04 -8.83
N PHE A 15 -11.24 -11.79 -8.51
CA PHE A 15 -9.87 -11.30 -8.65
C PHE A 15 -8.92 -12.03 -7.70
N TYR A 16 -9.32 -12.25 -6.45
CA TYR A 16 -8.56 -13.05 -5.48
C TYR A 16 -8.30 -14.47 -5.99
N ASP A 17 -9.32 -15.14 -6.55
CA ASP A 17 -9.19 -16.52 -7.06
C ASP A 17 -8.30 -16.59 -8.30
N ARG A 18 -8.41 -15.59 -9.20
CA ARG A 18 -7.52 -15.46 -10.37
C ARG A 18 -6.07 -15.22 -9.96
N CYS A 19 -5.81 -14.34 -8.99
CA CYS A 19 -4.46 -14.12 -8.46
C CYS A 19 -3.91 -15.37 -7.76
N THR A 20 -4.73 -16.06 -6.97
CA THR A 20 -4.32 -17.30 -6.30
C THR A 20 -3.88 -18.36 -7.31
N THR A 21 -4.62 -18.50 -8.41
CA THR A 21 -4.30 -19.47 -9.47
C THR A 21 -3.12 -19.01 -10.33
N GLY A 22 -3.13 -17.75 -10.79
CA GLY A 22 -2.14 -17.24 -11.76
C GLY A 22 -0.77 -16.94 -11.16
N LEU A 23 -0.69 -16.71 -9.85
CA LEU A 23 0.58 -16.52 -9.13
C LEU A 23 1.07 -17.80 -8.46
N ALA A 24 0.33 -18.90 -8.55
CA ALA A 24 0.75 -20.18 -7.98
C ALA A 24 2.06 -20.65 -8.62
N ASN A 25 3.06 -20.96 -7.78
CA ASN A 25 4.39 -21.43 -8.21
C ASN A 25 5.14 -20.47 -9.16
N GLN A 26 4.78 -19.19 -9.19
CA GLN A 26 5.51 -18.19 -9.96
C GLN A 26 6.56 -17.51 -9.07
N ASP A 27 7.84 -17.76 -9.38
CA ASP A 27 8.97 -17.16 -8.65
C ASP A 27 9.58 -15.95 -9.38
N ASP A 28 9.25 -15.76 -10.67
CA ASP A 28 9.67 -14.57 -11.41
C ASP A 28 8.79 -13.36 -11.04
N THR A 29 9.41 -12.38 -10.40
CA THR A 29 8.76 -11.13 -9.99
C THR A 29 8.24 -10.33 -11.19
N GLN A 30 8.95 -10.32 -12.32
CA GLN A 30 8.50 -9.59 -13.52
C GLN A 30 7.28 -10.26 -14.16
N ALA A 31 7.26 -11.60 -14.19
CA ALA A 31 6.08 -12.35 -14.61
C ALA A 31 4.88 -12.10 -13.68
N CYS A 32 5.11 -12.09 -12.35
CA CYS A 32 4.07 -11.75 -11.38
C CYS A 32 3.49 -10.35 -11.60
N ILE A 33 4.35 -9.34 -11.74
CA ILE A 33 3.95 -7.95 -12.00
C ILE A 33 3.15 -7.86 -13.30
N SER A 34 3.63 -8.50 -14.37
CA SER A 34 2.97 -8.50 -15.68
C SER A 34 1.57 -9.12 -15.61
N PHE A 35 1.43 -10.24 -14.90
CA PHE A 35 0.14 -10.88 -14.66
C PHE A 35 -0.82 -9.93 -13.94
N VAL A 36 -0.39 -9.31 -12.84
CA VAL A 36 -1.26 -8.42 -12.06
C VAL A 36 -1.62 -7.16 -12.83
N LYS A 37 -0.70 -6.59 -13.62
CA LYS A 37 -1.01 -5.45 -14.52
C LYS A 37 -2.08 -5.79 -15.55
N ALA A 38 -2.15 -7.05 -16.00
CA ALA A 38 -3.19 -7.49 -16.94
C ALA A 38 -4.55 -7.71 -16.25
N GLU A 39 -4.56 -8.12 -14.98
CA GLU A 39 -5.80 -8.45 -14.25
C GLU A 39 -6.42 -7.26 -13.51
N LEU A 40 -5.60 -6.40 -12.89
CA LEU A 40 -6.05 -5.31 -12.03
C LEU A 40 -7.01 -4.32 -12.72
N PRO A 41 -6.84 -3.96 -14.01
CA PRO A 41 -7.75 -3.05 -14.71
C PRO A 41 -9.22 -3.50 -14.72
N ARG A 42 -9.51 -4.81 -14.61
CA ARG A 42 -10.88 -5.34 -14.52
C ARG A 42 -11.60 -4.80 -13.28
N LEU A 43 -10.89 -4.65 -12.16
CA LEU A 43 -11.42 -4.04 -10.95
C LEU A 43 -11.46 -2.53 -11.09
N LEU A 44 -10.36 -1.90 -11.50
CA LEU A 44 -10.20 -0.44 -11.56
C LEU A 44 -11.31 0.25 -12.37
N LEU A 45 -11.75 -0.39 -13.46
CA LEU A 45 -12.78 0.15 -14.35
C LEU A 45 -14.22 -0.16 -13.91
N ASN A 46 -14.43 -0.97 -12.85
CA ASN A 46 -15.75 -1.31 -12.35
C ASN A 46 -16.31 -0.21 -11.43
N LYS A 47 -16.96 0.79 -12.02
CA LYS A 47 -17.56 1.91 -11.28
C LYS A 47 -18.60 1.47 -10.24
N ALA A 48 -19.42 0.48 -10.55
CA ALA A 48 -20.47 0.02 -9.63
C ALA A 48 -19.89 -0.57 -8.34
N LEU A 49 -18.79 -1.33 -8.46
CA LEU A 49 -18.04 -1.84 -7.31
C LEU A 49 -17.60 -0.70 -6.39
N PHE A 50 -16.93 0.33 -6.93
CA PHE A 50 -16.42 1.42 -6.10
C PHE A 50 -17.53 2.28 -5.49
N VAL A 51 -18.64 2.52 -6.19
CA VAL A 51 -19.81 3.19 -5.60
C VAL A 51 -20.29 2.39 -4.39
N GLY A 52 -20.48 1.08 -4.51
CA GLY A 52 -20.90 0.24 -3.39
C GLY A 52 -19.90 0.20 -2.23
N LEU A 53 -18.59 0.15 -2.51
CA LEU A 53 -17.56 0.23 -1.47
C LEU A 53 -17.59 1.57 -0.74
N MET A 54 -17.76 2.69 -1.45
CA MET A 54 -17.81 4.03 -0.85
C MET A 54 -19.07 4.21 0.01
N GLU A 55 -20.23 3.80 -0.50
CA GLU A 55 -21.49 3.81 0.26
C GLU A 55 -21.37 2.99 1.55
N ASN A 56 -20.74 1.82 1.49
CA ASN A 56 -20.48 0.98 2.64
C ASN A 56 -19.57 1.67 3.67
N ILE A 57 -18.47 2.29 3.23
CA ILE A 57 -17.54 3.01 4.11
C ILE A 57 -18.24 4.20 4.79
N VAL A 58 -18.93 5.04 4.02
CA VAL A 58 -19.67 6.21 4.54
C VAL A 58 -20.72 5.79 5.57
N ASN A 59 -21.47 4.74 5.28
CA ASN A 59 -22.51 4.22 6.18
C ASN A 59 -21.97 3.29 7.27
N ARG A 60 -20.65 3.06 7.33
CA ARG A 60 -19.97 2.19 8.31
C ARG A 60 -20.55 0.77 8.34
N GLN A 61 -20.91 0.26 7.16
CA GLN A 61 -21.60 -1.00 7.00
C GLN A 61 -20.92 -1.87 5.95
N GLY A 62 -20.91 -3.18 6.18
CA GLY A 62 -20.56 -4.18 5.18
C GLY A 62 -19.06 -4.30 5.01
N TYR A 63 -18.66 -4.51 3.76
CA TYR A 63 -17.29 -4.61 3.32
C TYR A 63 -16.87 -3.31 2.60
N PRO A 64 -15.63 -2.82 2.80
CA PRO A 64 -14.52 -3.39 3.58
C PRO A 64 -14.51 -2.96 5.05
N ASP A 65 -13.68 -3.62 5.87
CA ASP A 65 -13.44 -3.20 7.27
C ASP A 65 -12.46 -2.02 7.36
N ALA A 66 -13.01 -0.80 7.30
CA ALA A 66 -12.24 0.44 7.41
C ALA A 66 -11.67 0.72 8.83
N LYS A 67 -11.93 -0.14 9.83
CA LYS A 67 -11.45 0.10 11.21
C LYS A 67 -10.05 -0.45 11.44
N ARG A 68 -9.55 -1.31 10.55
CA ARG A 68 -8.26 -1.96 10.71
C ARG A 68 -7.13 -0.93 10.54
N PRO A 69 -6.32 -0.66 11.59
CA PRO A 69 -5.25 0.30 11.47
C PRO A 69 -4.10 -0.25 10.62
N THR A 70 -3.57 0.60 9.76
CA THR A 70 -2.44 0.32 8.88
C THR A 70 -1.34 1.39 9.06
N VAL A 71 -0.29 1.35 8.23
CA VAL A 71 0.79 2.36 8.29
C VAL A 71 0.32 3.72 7.76
N PHE A 72 -0.56 3.70 6.75
CA PHE A 72 -1.13 4.88 6.11
C PHE A 72 -2.60 4.99 6.53
N ASP A 73 -2.99 6.11 7.13
CA ASP A 73 -4.35 6.32 7.64
C ASP A 73 -5.43 6.32 6.55
N ASN A 74 -5.04 6.51 5.30
CA ASN A 74 -5.89 6.46 4.14
C ASN A 74 -5.95 5.08 3.43
N GLU A 75 -5.29 4.06 3.99
CA GLU A 75 -5.24 2.70 3.43
C GLU A 75 -6.24 1.75 4.12
N ILE A 76 -7.04 1.05 3.32
CA ILE A 76 -7.98 0.02 3.75
C ILE A 76 -7.62 -1.33 3.09
N PRO A 77 -7.19 -2.36 3.84
CA PRO A 77 -6.96 -3.69 3.29
C PRO A 77 -8.27 -4.30 2.81
N LEU A 78 -8.33 -4.66 1.53
CA LEU A 78 -9.46 -5.37 0.93
C LEU A 78 -9.35 -6.88 1.23
N PHE A 79 -8.17 -7.45 1.02
CA PHE A 79 -7.85 -8.79 1.50
C PHE A 79 -6.34 -8.95 1.72
N VAL A 80 -5.99 -9.96 2.50
CA VAL A 80 -4.61 -10.46 2.65
C VAL A 80 -4.70 -11.96 2.46
N HIS A 81 -3.92 -12.52 1.53
CA HIS A 81 -3.87 -13.96 1.32
C HIS A 81 -3.45 -14.66 2.63
N PRO A 82 -4.08 -15.77 3.05
CA PRO A 82 -3.84 -16.41 4.35
C PRO A 82 -2.37 -16.80 4.55
N ASP A 83 -1.71 -17.31 3.51
CA ASP A 83 -0.27 -17.67 3.54
C ASP A 83 0.68 -16.48 3.30
N GLY A 84 0.16 -15.25 3.30
CA GLY A 84 0.96 -14.03 3.11
C GLY A 84 1.59 -13.90 1.71
N LEU A 85 0.99 -14.52 0.69
CA LEU A 85 1.48 -14.49 -0.69
C LEU A 85 1.30 -13.12 -1.34
N PHE A 86 0.18 -12.47 -1.06
CA PHE A 86 -0.15 -11.16 -1.60
C PHE A 86 -1.29 -10.49 -0.83
N SER A 87 -1.54 -9.22 -1.10
CA SER A 87 -2.67 -8.45 -0.56
C SER A 87 -3.16 -7.41 -1.55
N LEU A 88 -4.44 -7.07 -1.50
CA LEU A 88 -5.03 -5.95 -2.23
C LEU A 88 -5.51 -4.90 -1.22
N ARG A 89 -5.23 -3.63 -1.52
CA ARG A 89 -5.51 -2.52 -0.62
C ARG A 89 -6.12 -1.35 -1.40
N LEU A 90 -7.14 -0.74 -0.82
CA LEU A 90 -7.79 0.45 -1.32
C LEU A 90 -7.18 1.67 -0.63
N TYR A 91 -6.81 2.68 -1.41
CA TYR A 91 -6.36 3.98 -0.92
C TYR A 91 -7.38 5.04 -1.29
N LEU A 92 -7.68 5.91 -0.33
CA LEU A 92 -8.54 7.09 -0.49
C LEU A 92 -7.65 8.32 -0.45
N TRP A 93 -7.72 9.20 -1.44
CA TRP A 93 -6.91 10.42 -1.47
C TRP A 93 -7.83 11.62 -1.42
N GLY A 94 -7.71 12.41 -0.36
CA GLY A 94 -8.31 13.74 -0.29
C GLY A 94 -7.65 14.70 -1.29
N PRO A 95 -8.26 15.89 -1.49
CA PRO A 95 -7.66 16.96 -2.29
C PRO A 95 -6.25 17.29 -1.81
N GLU A 96 -5.31 17.38 -2.75
CA GLU A 96 -3.89 17.71 -2.48
C GLU A 96 -3.18 16.77 -1.48
N GLU A 97 -3.71 15.56 -1.25
CA GLU A 97 -3.17 14.60 -0.29
C GLU A 97 -2.08 13.71 -0.91
N PHE A 98 -0.94 13.63 -0.22
CA PHE A 98 0.19 12.79 -0.61
C PHE A 98 0.76 12.01 0.56
N THR A 99 1.33 10.84 0.26
CA THR A 99 2.19 10.14 1.21
C THR A 99 3.49 10.91 1.46
N TYR A 100 4.21 10.54 2.51
CA TYR A 100 5.64 10.83 2.59
C TYR A 100 6.43 9.93 1.62
N PRO A 101 7.65 10.29 1.20
CA PRO A 101 8.49 9.39 0.42
C PRO A 101 8.84 8.16 1.25
N HIS A 102 8.60 6.97 0.72
CA HIS A 102 8.75 5.71 1.44
C HIS A 102 9.10 4.56 0.52
N ASP A 103 9.58 3.46 1.11
CA ASP A 103 9.84 2.21 0.41
C ASP A 103 8.84 1.10 0.80
N HIS A 104 9.05 -0.09 0.23
CA HIS A 104 8.22 -1.27 0.40
C HIS A 104 9.04 -2.49 0.82
N ASN A 105 8.39 -3.48 1.43
CA ASN A 105 9.00 -4.79 1.69
C ASN A 105 8.59 -5.83 0.64
N SER A 106 7.93 -5.44 -0.44
CA SER A 106 7.46 -6.34 -1.49
C SER A 106 7.43 -5.59 -2.81
N TRP A 107 7.36 -6.32 -3.92
CA TRP A 107 6.91 -5.73 -5.17
C TRP A 107 5.42 -5.35 -5.07
N GLY A 108 4.97 -4.47 -5.95
CA GLY A 108 3.56 -4.12 -6.05
C GLY A 108 3.15 -3.57 -7.41
N VAL A 109 1.84 -3.57 -7.66
CA VAL A 109 1.19 -2.94 -8.80
C VAL A 109 0.18 -1.95 -8.26
N LEU A 110 0.33 -0.69 -8.63
CA LEU A 110 -0.54 0.40 -8.23
C LEU A 110 -1.44 0.76 -9.41
N GLY A 111 -2.73 0.94 -9.16
CA GLY A 111 -3.72 1.18 -10.20
C GLY A 111 -4.67 2.30 -9.84
N ALA A 112 -4.91 3.19 -10.79
CA ALA A 112 -5.81 4.33 -10.60
C ALA A 112 -7.26 3.93 -10.93
N VAL A 113 -8.18 4.25 -10.03
CA VAL A 113 -9.62 4.00 -10.22
C VAL A 113 -10.28 5.19 -10.90
N SER A 114 -9.88 6.40 -10.49
CA SER A 114 -10.20 7.68 -11.13
C SER A 114 -8.92 8.25 -11.77
N PRO A 115 -9.03 9.10 -12.81
CA PRO A 115 -7.86 9.83 -13.29
C PRO A 115 -7.31 10.74 -12.19
N GLY A 116 -6.02 11.08 -12.27
CA GLY A 116 -5.38 12.05 -11.37
C GLY A 116 -4.49 11.45 -10.28
N PHE A 117 -4.33 10.13 -10.22
CA PHE A 117 -3.43 9.50 -9.25
C PHE A 117 -1.96 9.72 -9.65
N GLU A 118 -1.22 10.51 -8.88
CA GLU A 118 0.19 10.85 -9.15
C GLU A 118 1.15 9.88 -8.46
N VAL A 119 2.21 9.51 -9.17
CA VAL A 119 3.35 8.75 -8.65
C VAL A 119 4.63 9.52 -8.93
N ILE A 120 5.46 9.68 -7.89
CA ILE A 120 6.77 10.33 -7.96
C ILE A 120 7.81 9.33 -7.44
N ASN A 121 8.60 8.79 -8.35
CA ASN A 121 9.66 7.84 -8.02
C ASN A 121 10.94 8.58 -7.62
N TYR A 122 11.67 8.00 -6.68
CA TYR A 122 12.96 8.50 -6.22
C TYR A 122 14.03 7.42 -6.34
N ARG A 123 15.26 7.86 -6.54
CA ARG A 123 16.46 7.01 -6.41
C ARG A 123 17.31 7.50 -5.25
N ARG A 124 18.01 6.58 -4.58
CA ARG A 124 19.05 6.95 -3.61
C ARG A 124 20.31 7.40 -4.34
N GLU A 125 20.91 8.46 -3.81
CA GLU A 125 22.22 9.00 -4.23
C GLU A 125 23.33 8.63 -3.25
N ASP A 126 22.99 7.99 -2.14
CA ASP A 126 23.90 7.47 -1.13
C ASP A 126 23.91 5.95 -1.11
N ASP A 127 24.91 5.35 -0.48
CA ASP A 127 25.13 3.90 -0.46
C ASP A 127 24.32 3.15 0.62
N GLY A 128 23.48 3.85 1.38
CA GLY A 128 22.66 3.26 2.43
C GLY A 128 23.42 2.77 3.67
N SER A 129 24.74 2.95 3.73
CA SER A 129 25.59 2.44 4.81
C SER A 129 25.38 3.16 6.15
N ARG A 130 24.93 4.43 6.09
CA ARG A 130 24.83 5.30 7.26
C ARG A 130 23.40 5.34 7.79
N GLU A 131 23.16 4.66 8.91
CA GLU A 131 21.83 4.56 9.52
C GLU A 131 21.20 5.94 9.75
N GLY A 132 19.94 6.07 9.34
CA GLY A 132 19.17 7.29 9.49
C GLY A 132 19.53 8.40 8.49
N PHE A 133 20.51 8.21 7.60
CA PHE A 133 20.79 9.12 6.49
C PHE A 133 20.25 8.56 5.18
N ALA A 134 19.75 9.45 4.33
CA ALA A 134 19.44 9.13 2.93
C ALA A 134 19.42 10.41 2.11
N ARG A 135 20.03 10.38 0.92
CA ARG A 135 19.91 11.44 -0.08
C ARG A 135 19.12 10.90 -1.26
N LEU A 136 18.00 11.54 -1.57
CA LEU A 136 17.13 11.13 -2.67
C LEU A 136 17.13 12.17 -3.78
N SER A 137 17.04 11.72 -5.01
CA SER A 137 16.67 12.55 -6.16
C SER A 137 15.42 11.98 -6.83
N GLU A 138 14.55 12.86 -7.34
CA GLU A 138 13.41 12.45 -8.16
C GLU A 138 13.93 11.81 -9.44
N SER A 139 13.45 10.61 -9.76
CA SER A 139 13.83 9.85 -10.95
C SER A 139 12.75 9.87 -12.02
N GLU A 140 11.47 9.92 -11.62
CA GLU A 140 10.34 9.88 -12.53
C GLU A 140 9.10 10.47 -11.85
N ARG A 141 8.21 11.10 -12.64
CA ARG A 141 6.92 11.61 -12.19
C ARG A 141 5.89 11.43 -13.29
N PHE A 142 4.73 10.89 -12.94
CA PHE A 142 3.63 10.72 -13.88
C PHE A 142 2.27 10.67 -13.18
N LEU A 143 1.22 10.92 -13.96
CA LEU A 143 -0.18 10.74 -13.58
C LEU A 143 -0.72 9.49 -14.24
N LEU A 144 -1.47 8.69 -13.49
CA LEU A 144 -2.22 7.56 -14.02
C LEU A 144 -3.67 7.97 -14.33
N GLY A 145 -4.12 7.62 -15.52
CA GLY A 145 -5.52 7.64 -15.92
C GLY A 145 -6.30 6.47 -15.32
N ALA A 146 -7.64 6.56 -15.36
CA ALA A 146 -8.50 5.49 -14.87
C ALA A 146 -8.21 4.14 -15.56
N GLY A 147 -7.95 3.10 -14.78
CA GLY A 147 -7.58 1.77 -15.26
C GLY A 147 -6.09 1.59 -15.57
N GLU A 148 -5.30 2.66 -15.61
CA GLU A 148 -3.85 2.56 -15.81
C GLU A 148 -3.15 2.05 -14.56
N THR A 149 -2.01 1.41 -14.77
CA THR A 149 -1.22 0.80 -13.70
C THR A 149 0.27 1.11 -13.84
N CYS A 150 0.95 1.24 -12.71
CA CYS A 150 2.40 1.22 -12.61
C CYS A 150 2.85 0.11 -11.64
N HIS A 151 4.14 0.03 -11.36
CA HIS A 151 4.67 -0.96 -10.42
C HIS A 151 5.75 -0.34 -9.53
N THR A 152 5.97 -0.99 -8.39
CA THR A 152 7.05 -0.69 -7.45
C THR A 152 7.80 -1.96 -7.12
N LEU A 153 9.10 -1.84 -6.84
CA LEU A 153 9.93 -2.92 -6.35
C LEU A 153 10.13 -2.81 -4.83
N PRO A 154 10.65 -3.84 -4.15
CA PRO A 154 11.01 -3.74 -2.74
C PRO A 154 12.18 -2.77 -2.52
N PHE A 155 12.28 -2.26 -1.30
CA PHE A 155 13.42 -1.50 -0.78
C PHE A 155 13.75 -0.26 -1.64
N ASP A 156 15.04 0.00 -1.86
CA ASP A 156 15.53 1.23 -2.49
C ASP A 156 15.06 1.40 -3.95
N ASP A 157 14.72 0.30 -4.63
CA ASP A 157 14.23 0.31 -6.02
C ASP A 157 12.75 0.71 -6.14
N GLY A 158 12.04 0.86 -5.02
CA GLY A 158 10.63 1.24 -4.99
C GLY A 158 10.32 2.43 -4.10
N ILE A 159 11.28 3.34 -3.94
CA ILE A 159 11.06 4.56 -3.18
C ILE A 159 10.17 5.49 -3.99
N HIS A 160 9.00 5.84 -3.44
CA HIS A 160 8.11 6.77 -4.10
C HIS A 160 7.27 7.61 -3.14
N ILE A 161 6.65 8.63 -3.71
CA ILE A 161 5.46 9.29 -3.18
C ILE A 161 4.29 8.92 -4.09
N THR A 162 3.12 8.69 -3.50
CA THR A 162 1.86 8.61 -4.23
C THR A 162 0.88 9.61 -3.66
N GLY A 163 -0.05 10.07 -4.48
CA GLY A 163 -1.07 10.99 -4.01
C GLY A 163 -1.93 11.58 -5.10
N ASN A 164 -2.51 12.70 -4.76
CA ASN A 164 -3.51 13.40 -5.53
C ASN A 164 -3.16 14.89 -5.60
N PRO A 165 -2.74 15.41 -6.75
CA PRO A 165 -2.46 16.82 -6.93
C PRO A 165 -3.71 17.66 -7.17
N ASP A 166 -4.87 17.04 -7.39
CA ASP A 166 -6.11 17.72 -7.77
C ASP A 166 -6.94 18.17 -6.54
N ASP A 167 -7.96 18.98 -6.79
CA ASP A 167 -8.88 19.54 -5.80
C ASP A 167 -10.07 18.63 -5.46
N SER A 168 -10.13 17.45 -6.08
CA SER A 168 -11.19 16.44 -5.91
C SER A 168 -10.63 15.16 -5.30
N ALA A 169 -11.48 14.27 -4.79
CA ALA A 169 -11.00 13.01 -4.22
C ALA A 169 -10.62 11.99 -5.31
N VAL A 170 -9.51 11.27 -5.10
CA VAL A 170 -9.02 10.21 -6.00
C VAL A 170 -8.99 8.87 -5.27
N LEU A 171 -9.16 7.78 -6.03
CA LEU A 171 -9.12 6.41 -5.52
C LEU A 171 -8.03 5.61 -6.24
N SER A 172 -7.31 4.76 -5.50
CA SER A 172 -6.40 3.77 -6.11
C SER A 172 -6.49 2.40 -5.44
N LEU A 173 -6.18 1.35 -6.21
CA LEU A 173 -5.98 0.00 -5.71
C LEU A 173 -4.50 -0.37 -5.83
N ASN A 174 -3.92 -0.81 -4.72
CA ASN A 174 -2.55 -1.27 -4.67
C ASN A 174 -2.51 -2.76 -4.33
N PHE A 175 -1.97 -3.54 -5.27
CA PHE A 175 -1.64 -4.94 -5.08
C PHE A 175 -0.20 -5.05 -4.60
N TYR A 176 0.04 -5.82 -3.54
CA TYR A 176 1.37 -6.11 -3.03
C TYR A 176 1.62 -7.61 -3.00
N GLY A 177 2.77 -8.04 -3.50
CA GLY A 177 3.19 -9.44 -3.45
C GLY A 177 3.72 -9.88 -2.09
N ARG A 178 4.48 -10.98 -2.09
CA ARG A 178 5.02 -11.58 -0.86
C ARG A 178 5.96 -10.60 -0.17
N VAL A 179 5.77 -10.45 1.14
CA VAL A 179 6.58 -9.58 1.99
C VAL A 179 7.95 -10.21 2.27
N LEU A 180 9.01 -9.49 1.93
CA LEU A 180 10.38 -9.79 2.27
C LEU A 180 10.69 -9.44 3.74
N PRO A 181 11.59 -10.20 4.39
CA PRO A 181 11.87 -10.01 5.81
C PRO A 181 12.68 -8.73 6.06
N ARG A 182 12.04 -7.73 6.67
CA ARG A 182 12.70 -6.54 7.26
C ARG A 182 11.98 -6.03 8.51
N GLY A 183 10.65 -6.08 8.48
CA GLY A 183 9.82 -5.78 9.65
C GLY A 183 9.53 -4.30 9.91
N TYR A 184 10.05 -3.42 9.06
CA TYR A 184 9.75 -1.99 9.00
C TYR A 184 9.79 -1.51 7.55
N LEU A 185 9.24 -0.33 7.31
CA LEU A 185 9.45 0.47 6.10
C LEU A 185 10.37 1.64 6.42
N TYR A 186 11.04 2.20 5.43
CA TYR A 186 11.62 3.53 5.55
C TYR A 186 10.63 4.60 5.11
N ARG A 187 10.54 5.64 5.93
CA ARG A 187 10.09 6.97 5.54
C ARG A 187 11.32 7.84 5.34
N PHE A 188 11.31 8.66 4.30
CA PHE A 188 12.38 9.59 4.02
C PHE A 188 11.93 11.04 4.22
N ASN A 189 12.88 11.88 4.61
CA ASN A 189 12.76 13.32 4.55
C ASN A 189 13.84 13.85 3.62
N ILE A 190 13.42 14.23 2.41
CA ILE A 190 14.32 14.63 1.32
C ILE A 190 15.12 15.88 1.73
N HIS A 191 14.46 16.89 2.29
CA HIS A 191 15.11 18.15 2.69
C HIS A 191 16.16 17.99 3.79
N LYS A 192 15.89 17.13 4.78
CA LYS A 192 16.80 16.88 5.91
C LYS A 192 17.80 15.77 5.62
N GLN A 193 17.68 15.08 4.48
CA GLN A 193 18.46 13.90 4.12
C GLN A 193 18.43 12.81 5.21
N ARG A 194 17.21 12.49 5.68
CA ARG A 194 16.99 11.54 6.77
C ARG A 194 16.11 10.37 6.33
N ALA A 195 16.42 9.19 6.85
CA ALA A 195 15.58 8.00 6.79
C ALA A 195 15.10 7.62 8.19
N TYR A 196 13.85 7.21 8.32
CA TYR A 196 13.22 6.83 9.58
C TYR A 196 12.54 5.49 9.42
N ARG A 197 12.75 4.58 10.37
CA ARG A 197 12.02 3.31 10.40
C ARG A 197 10.59 3.56 10.83
N VAL A 198 9.65 3.07 10.03
CA VAL A 198 8.22 3.08 10.31
C VAL A 198 7.75 1.64 10.48
N TYR A 199 7.07 1.37 11.59
CA TYR A 199 6.60 0.03 11.95
C TYR A 199 5.09 -0.05 11.79
N PRO A 200 4.55 -1.20 11.32
CA PRO A 200 3.11 -1.46 11.39
C PRO A 200 2.56 -1.21 12.81
N PRO A 201 1.35 -0.66 12.97
CA PRO A 201 0.85 -0.22 14.27
C PRO A 201 0.93 -1.27 15.37
N ARG A 202 0.61 -2.54 15.05
CA ARG A 202 0.74 -3.66 15.99
C ARG A 202 2.20 -3.83 16.46
N ARG A 203 3.14 -3.93 15.51
CA ARG A 203 4.57 -4.12 15.81
C ARG A 203 5.16 -2.93 16.57
N LYS A 204 4.72 -1.71 16.25
CA LYS A 204 5.10 -0.50 16.99
C LYS A 204 4.71 -0.62 18.47
N LYS A 205 3.48 -1.07 18.78
CA LYS A 205 3.02 -1.28 20.15
C LYS A 205 3.84 -2.34 20.88
N GLU A 206 4.15 -3.46 20.22
CA GLU A 206 4.99 -4.53 20.76
C GLU A 206 6.41 -4.02 21.12
N ILE A 207 7.03 -3.23 20.24
CA ILE A 207 8.34 -2.60 20.49
C ILE A 207 8.29 -1.65 21.69
N LEU A 208 7.30 -0.75 21.73
CA LEU A 208 7.14 0.21 22.82
C LEU A 208 6.88 -0.48 24.16
N ALA A 209 6.06 -1.54 24.16
CA ALA A 209 5.83 -2.34 25.36
C ALA A 209 7.11 -3.03 25.85
N GLY A 210 7.94 -3.55 24.95
CA GLY A 210 9.25 -4.12 25.27
C GLY A 210 10.19 -3.08 25.91
N GLN A 211 10.30 -1.89 25.31
CA GLN A 211 11.11 -0.79 25.84
C GLN A 211 10.64 -0.34 27.23
N ALA A 212 9.33 -0.19 27.41
CA ALA A 212 8.74 0.15 28.69
C ALA A 212 8.99 -0.94 29.74
N LEU A 213 8.89 -2.22 29.36
CA LEU A 213 9.17 -3.34 30.25
C LEU A 213 10.64 -3.36 30.71
N GLU A 214 11.58 -3.09 29.80
CA GLU A 214 13.00 -2.97 30.16
C GLU A 214 13.24 -1.81 31.14
N PHE A 215 12.64 -0.65 30.89
CA PHE A 215 12.74 0.49 31.77
C PHE A 215 12.19 0.17 33.17
N LEU A 216 10.99 -0.41 33.25
CA LEU A 216 10.36 -0.79 34.53
C LEU A 216 11.17 -1.85 35.29
N ARG A 217 11.87 -2.75 34.60
CA ARG A 217 12.72 -3.79 35.22
C ARG A 217 14.03 -3.26 35.80
N ARG A 218 14.56 -2.15 35.29
CA ARG A 218 15.83 -1.58 35.75
C ARG A 218 15.72 -0.83 37.09
N GLY A 219 14.51 -0.70 37.63
CA GLY A 219 14.22 0.13 38.81
C GLY A 219 14.14 1.61 38.43
N LEU A 220 13.30 2.37 39.13
CA LEU A 220 13.26 3.84 39.04
C LEU A 220 14.56 4.44 39.58
#